data_AF-A0A1V8UZE5-F1
#
_entry.id   AF-A0A1V8UZE5-F1
#
_cell.length_a   1.000
_cell.length_b   1.000
_cell.length_c   1.000
_cell.angle_alpha   90.00
_cell.angle_beta   90.00
_cell.angle_gamma   90.00
#
_symmetry.space_group_name_H-M   'P 1'
#
loop_
_entity.id
_entity.type
_entity.pdbx_description
1 polymer ?
#
loop_
_entity_poly.entity_id
_entity_poly.type
_entity_poly.pdbx_seq_one_letter_code
_entity_poly.pdbx_strand_id
1 'polypeptide(L)'
;MSFTSSTVPYSTISTLNTLALHLPTTPPKPAQGIWLICIHGGAWCDPLITSTCFDATLKHLLFSSSASRISGIASLNYRLSPYPSHPTDPSSPHDPARNAKHPDHITDILTAILFLQDKYKFGDRYILIGHSCGATLAFQVAKKRYWGKQYESTEALELNVEPPLAIIGVEGIYDLSTFVEEYADEPFYRGFVEHAFGRDEAVWKEASVVDVDWEDCWTEGREAVIVHSDADKLVSLKQPERMWKALGDRGGRTMRVQSDARGS
;
A
#
# COMPACT_ATOMS: atom_id res chain seq x y z
N MET A 1 7.22 11.36 23.80
CA MET A 1 7.13 9.88 23.76
C MET A 1 8.33 9.38 22.96
N SER A 2 9.04 8.35 23.42
CA SER A 2 10.15 7.78 22.65
C SER A 2 9.75 6.46 22.01
N PHE A 3 10.41 6.11 20.91
CA PHE A 3 10.15 4.89 20.14
C PHE A 3 11.44 4.11 19.97
N THR A 4 11.37 2.78 20.07
CA THR A 4 12.43 1.87 19.65
C THR A 4 12.18 1.49 18.19
N SER A 5 13.26 1.33 17.42
CA SER A 5 13.17 0.98 15.99
C SER A 5 13.98 -0.26 15.71
N SER A 6 13.44 -1.19 14.92
CA SER A 6 14.13 -2.41 14.49
C SER A 6 13.64 -2.89 13.12
N THR A 7 14.50 -3.62 12.40
CA THR A 7 14.08 -4.35 11.20
C THR A 7 13.68 -5.77 11.59
N VAL A 8 12.51 -6.22 11.14
CA VAL A 8 11.94 -7.52 11.50
C VAL A 8 11.55 -8.28 10.23
N PRO A 9 12.03 -9.52 10.02
CA PRO A 9 11.50 -10.38 8.97
C PRO A 9 10.10 -10.87 9.36
N TYR A 10 9.14 -10.79 8.44
CA TYR A 10 7.77 -11.30 8.64
C TYR A 10 7.51 -12.61 7.88
N SER A 11 8.37 -12.98 6.93
CA SER A 11 8.32 -14.24 6.18
C SER A 11 9.73 -14.68 5.79
N THR A 12 9.90 -15.98 5.54
CA THR A 12 11.16 -16.58 5.04
C THR A 12 11.18 -16.75 3.52
N ILE A 13 10.10 -16.38 2.82
CA ILE A 13 9.98 -16.55 1.36
C ILE A 13 11.02 -15.71 0.60
N SER A 14 11.29 -14.49 1.09
CA SER A 14 12.24 -13.57 0.47
C SER A 14 13.00 -12.76 1.50
N THR A 15 14.22 -12.36 1.15
CA THR A 15 15.02 -11.37 1.89
C THR A 15 14.36 -10.00 1.96
N LEU A 16 13.43 -9.68 1.05
CA LEU A 16 12.64 -8.45 1.08
C LEU A 16 11.38 -8.55 1.95
N ASN A 17 11.03 -9.73 2.48
CA ASN A 17 9.91 -9.87 3.42
C ASN A 17 10.27 -9.39 4.84
N THR A 18 10.58 -8.10 4.93
CA THR A 18 10.99 -7.39 6.13
C THR A 18 10.14 -6.15 6.36
N LEU A 19 10.10 -5.67 7.59
CA LEU A 19 9.48 -4.40 7.94
C LEU A 19 10.36 -3.62 8.90
N ALA A 20 10.29 -2.29 8.81
CA ALA A 20 10.80 -1.39 9.84
C ALA A 20 9.70 -1.22 10.90
N LEU A 21 9.98 -1.63 12.13
CA LEU A 21 9.05 -1.61 13.24
C LEU A 21 9.44 -0.51 14.22
N HIS A 22 8.50 0.37 14.55
CA HIS A 22 8.67 1.41 15.57
C HIS A 22 7.65 1.21 16.68
N LEU A 23 8.11 0.92 17.90
CA LEU A 23 7.26 0.71 19.06
C LEU A 23 7.48 1.80 20.11
N PRO A 24 6.42 2.36 20.71
CA PRO A 24 6.56 3.30 21.80
C PRO A 24 7.18 2.61 23.03
N THR A 25 8.07 3.29 23.74
CA THR A 25 8.64 2.80 25.01
C THR A 25 7.60 2.68 26.12
N THR A 26 6.50 3.42 26.00
CA THR A 26 5.33 3.31 26.89
C THR A 26 4.08 3.25 26.01
N PRO A 27 3.61 2.06 25.63
CA PRO A 27 2.46 1.94 24.75
C PRO A 27 1.19 2.47 25.42
N PRO A 28 0.25 3.06 24.65
CA PRO A 28 -1.07 3.39 25.16
C PRO A 28 -1.79 2.12 25.61
N LYS A 29 -2.84 2.27 26.44
CA LYS A 29 -3.70 1.14 26.80
C LYS A 29 -4.20 0.46 25.52
N PRO A 30 -4.25 -0.88 25.45
CA PRO A 30 -4.63 -1.59 24.23
C PRO A 30 -5.90 -1.03 23.59
N ALA A 31 -6.99 -0.81 24.32
CA ALA A 31 -8.24 -0.28 23.77
C ALA A 31 -8.21 1.17 23.24
N GLN A 32 -7.11 1.90 23.44
CA GLN A 32 -7.00 3.34 23.15
C GLN A 32 -5.99 3.67 22.04
N GLY A 33 -5.17 2.70 21.64
CA GLY A 33 -4.14 2.93 20.64
C GLY A 33 -4.58 2.60 19.22
N ILE A 34 -3.81 3.04 18.24
CA ILE A 34 -3.97 2.67 16.83
C ILE A 34 -2.62 2.27 16.25
N TRP A 35 -2.62 1.29 15.37
CA TRP A 35 -1.45 0.93 14.58
C TRP A 35 -1.41 1.69 13.27
N LEU A 36 -0.21 2.02 12.81
CA LEU A 36 -0.01 2.60 11.50
C LEU A 36 0.82 1.63 10.68
N ILE A 37 0.31 1.22 9.53
CA ILE A 37 1.01 0.30 8.64
C ILE A 37 1.22 1.03 7.31
N CYS A 38 2.48 1.22 6.93
CA CYS A 38 2.89 2.01 5.78
C CYS A 38 3.39 1.09 4.66
N ILE A 39 2.97 1.35 3.42
CA ILE A 39 3.32 0.59 2.23
C ILE A 39 3.94 1.55 1.21
N HIS A 40 5.20 1.30 0.85
CA HIS A 40 5.95 2.19 -0.03
C HIS A 40 5.53 2.05 -1.51
N GLY A 41 5.83 3.10 -2.26
CA GLY A 41 5.70 3.16 -3.72
C GLY A 41 6.83 2.44 -4.45
N GLY A 42 7.31 3.03 -5.56
CA GLY A 42 8.41 2.46 -6.36
C GLY A 42 7.95 1.60 -7.53
N ALA A 43 6.74 1.84 -8.05
CA ALA A 43 6.19 1.13 -9.22
C ALA A 43 6.31 -0.41 -9.14
N TRP A 44 6.18 -0.96 -7.93
CA TRP A 44 6.37 -2.37 -7.60
C TRP A 44 7.76 -2.96 -7.88
N CYS A 45 8.72 -2.20 -8.42
CA CYS A 45 9.96 -2.76 -8.98
C CYS A 45 11.25 -2.01 -8.59
N ASP A 46 11.15 -0.77 -8.10
CA ASP A 46 12.30 0.07 -7.77
C ASP A 46 12.97 -0.39 -6.45
N PRO A 47 14.21 -0.91 -6.48
CA PRO A 47 14.91 -1.38 -5.29
C PRO A 47 15.39 -0.26 -4.36
N LEU A 48 15.40 0.99 -4.83
CA LEU A 48 15.85 2.14 -4.05
C LEU A 48 14.73 2.72 -3.18
N ILE A 49 13.48 2.36 -3.45
CA ILE A 49 12.32 2.74 -2.64
C ILE A 49 12.02 1.60 -1.67
N THR A 50 12.25 1.86 -0.39
CA THR A 50 12.08 0.87 0.69
C THR A 50 11.18 1.41 1.80
N SER A 51 10.99 0.61 2.85
CA SER A 51 10.27 0.99 4.07
C SER A 51 10.74 2.29 4.72
N THR A 52 11.96 2.75 4.44
CA THR A 52 12.53 4.01 4.95
C THR A 52 11.96 5.26 4.28
N CYS A 53 11.20 5.15 3.17
CA CYS A 53 10.60 6.30 2.51
C CYS A 53 9.64 7.08 3.41
N PHE A 54 9.08 6.44 4.44
CA PHE A 54 8.22 7.07 5.43
C PHE A 54 8.97 7.74 6.57
N ASP A 55 10.29 7.58 6.71
CA ASP A 55 11.06 8.04 7.88
C ASP A 55 10.87 9.54 8.17
N ALA A 56 10.80 10.39 7.13
CA ALA A 56 10.54 11.81 7.29
C ALA A 56 9.14 12.07 7.87
N THR A 57 8.11 11.45 7.30
CA THR A 57 6.73 11.51 7.77
C THR A 57 6.61 11.00 9.20
N LEU A 58 7.26 9.87 9.51
CA LEU A 58 7.27 9.29 10.84
C LEU A 58 7.93 10.22 11.85
N LYS A 59 9.06 10.84 11.52
CA LYS A 59 9.68 11.85 12.41
C LYS A 59 8.67 12.93 12.78
N HIS A 60 8.00 13.55 11.81
CA HIS A 60 7.00 14.59 12.09
C HIS A 60 5.82 14.08 12.94
N LEU A 61 5.31 12.90 12.61
CA LEU A 61 4.19 12.30 13.32
C LEU A 61 4.53 11.98 14.79
N LEU A 62 5.73 11.44 15.04
CA LEU A 62 6.19 11.07 16.36
C LEU A 62 6.45 12.28 17.27
N PHE A 63 6.66 13.47 16.71
CA PHE A 63 6.73 14.73 17.45
C PHE A 63 5.37 15.43 17.64
N SER A 64 4.30 14.90 17.03
CA SER A 64 2.96 15.48 17.17
C SER A 64 2.24 15.03 18.44
N SER A 65 1.15 15.72 18.80
CA SER A 65 0.25 15.30 19.89
C SER A 65 -0.42 13.94 19.65
N SER A 66 -0.49 13.49 18.39
CA SER A 66 -1.10 12.20 18.03
C SER A 66 -0.24 11.01 18.44
N ALA A 67 1.06 11.21 18.69
CA ALA A 67 2.00 10.15 19.04
C ALA A 67 1.52 9.32 20.25
N SER A 68 0.89 9.95 21.24
CA SER A 68 0.38 9.27 22.44
C SER A 68 -0.75 8.27 22.18
N ARG A 69 -1.34 8.27 20.98
CA ARG A 69 -2.37 7.32 20.55
C ARG A 69 -1.81 6.21 19.66
N ILE A 70 -0.53 6.23 19.32
CA ILE A 70 0.07 5.24 18.43
C ILE A 70 0.56 4.05 19.27
N SER A 71 0.04 2.86 18.98
CA SER A 71 0.47 1.60 19.60
C SER A 71 1.70 1.00 18.93
N GLY A 72 1.90 1.30 17.66
CA GLY A 72 3.02 0.83 16.86
C GLY A 72 2.93 1.35 15.44
N ILE A 73 4.07 1.43 14.78
CA ILE A 73 4.19 1.79 13.36
C ILE A 73 5.00 0.68 12.69
N ALA A 74 4.52 0.19 11.55
CA ALA A 74 5.28 -0.74 10.71
C ALA A 74 5.34 -0.19 9.29
N SER A 75 6.55 -0.02 8.74
CA SER A 75 6.76 0.28 7.33
C SER A 75 7.22 -0.98 6.62
N LEU A 76 6.43 -1.47 5.67
CA LEU A 76 6.61 -2.79 5.06
C LEU A 76 7.49 -2.71 3.81
N ASN A 77 8.40 -3.67 3.65
CA ASN A 77 8.95 -4.06 2.35
C ASN A 77 8.16 -5.27 1.80
N TYR A 78 8.21 -5.48 0.50
CA TYR A 78 7.59 -6.60 -0.21
C TYR A 78 8.48 -7.03 -1.38
N ARG A 79 8.28 -8.24 -1.92
CA ARG A 79 9.02 -8.68 -3.12
C ARG A 79 8.73 -7.74 -4.30
N LEU A 80 9.73 -7.48 -5.11
CA LEU A 80 9.67 -6.55 -6.24
C LEU A 80 9.51 -7.29 -7.57
N SER A 81 8.90 -6.61 -8.53
CA SER A 81 8.83 -7.05 -9.92
C SER A 81 10.16 -6.87 -10.66
N PRO A 82 10.36 -7.58 -11.79
CA PRO A 82 11.57 -7.43 -12.58
C PRO A 82 11.79 -5.98 -13.02
N TYR A 83 13.02 -5.50 -12.86
CA TYR A 83 13.51 -4.24 -13.42
C TYR A 83 14.96 -4.40 -13.94
N PRO A 84 15.18 -5.19 -15.01
CA PRO A 84 16.52 -5.48 -15.53
C PRO A 84 17.21 -4.25 -16.14
N SER A 85 16.46 -3.19 -16.45
CA SER A 85 16.96 -1.92 -16.99
C SER A 85 17.14 -0.83 -15.93
N HIS A 86 17.01 -1.15 -14.63
CA HIS A 86 17.23 -0.17 -13.57
C HIS A 86 18.67 0.39 -13.66
N PRO A 87 18.87 1.72 -13.60
CA PRO A 87 20.13 2.36 -14.00
C PRO A 87 21.34 1.99 -13.13
N THR A 88 21.14 1.72 -11.84
CA THR A 88 22.23 1.48 -10.89
C THR A 88 22.16 0.11 -10.22
N ASP A 89 21.03 -0.58 -10.33
CA ASP A 89 20.76 -1.83 -9.61
C ASP A 89 19.77 -2.69 -10.40
N PRO A 90 20.19 -3.22 -11.57
CA PRO A 90 19.32 -4.03 -12.43
C PRO A 90 18.98 -5.38 -11.78
N SER A 91 17.72 -5.80 -11.87
CA SER A 91 17.30 -7.12 -11.35
C SER A 91 17.85 -8.27 -12.19
N SER A 92 18.32 -9.33 -11.54
CA SER A 92 18.64 -10.61 -12.19
C SER A 92 17.39 -11.51 -12.27
N PRO A 93 17.17 -12.28 -13.35
CA PRO A 93 16.06 -13.24 -13.42
C PRO A 93 16.17 -14.39 -12.41
N HIS A 94 17.34 -14.55 -11.77
CA HIS A 94 17.57 -15.55 -10.71
C HIS A 94 17.36 -15.00 -9.30
N ASP A 95 16.97 -13.73 -9.15
CA ASP A 95 16.70 -13.11 -7.85
C ASP A 95 15.22 -13.30 -7.49
N PRO A 96 14.87 -14.24 -6.60
CA PRO A 96 13.47 -14.48 -6.23
C PRO A 96 12.84 -13.28 -5.51
N ALA A 97 13.64 -12.37 -4.96
CA ALA A 97 13.14 -11.15 -4.32
C ALA A 97 12.74 -10.07 -5.33
N ARG A 98 13.23 -10.15 -6.57
CA ARG A 98 13.08 -9.12 -7.61
C ARG A 98 12.49 -9.65 -8.92
N ASN A 99 11.69 -10.71 -8.83
CA ASN A 99 10.92 -11.26 -9.95
C ASN A 99 9.48 -11.61 -9.58
N ALA A 100 8.93 -10.98 -8.54
CA ALA A 100 7.55 -11.17 -8.11
C ALA A 100 6.54 -10.60 -9.12
N LYS A 101 5.38 -11.26 -9.21
CA LYS A 101 4.25 -10.83 -10.03
C LYS A 101 2.97 -10.94 -9.23
N HIS A 102 1.96 -10.15 -9.57
CA HIS A 102 0.64 -10.28 -8.98
C HIS A 102 0.17 -11.75 -9.02
N PRO A 103 -0.30 -12.32 -7.89
CA PRO A 103 -0.64 -11.66 -6.62
C PRO A 103 0.45 -11.66 -5.53
N ASP A 104 1.73 -11.89 -5.84
CA ASP A 104 2.83 -11.95 -4.85
C ASP A 104 2.92 -10.70 -3.97
N HIS A 105 2.90 -9.50 -4.56
CA HIS A 105 3.08 -8.25 -3.79
C HIS A 105 2.00 -8.09 -2.72
N ILE A 106 0.74 -8.31 -3.10
CA ILE A 106 -0.39 -8.18 -2.16
C ILE A 106 -0.43 -9.35 -1.17
N THR A 107 0.03 -10.54 -1.57
CA THR A 107 0.23 -11.67 -0.65
C THR A 107 1.25 -11.31 0.43
N ASP A 108 2.38 -10.72 0.06
CA ASP A 108 3.42 -10.27 1.01
C ASP A 108 2.90 -9.23 2.00
N ILE A 109 2.12 -8.24 1.53
CA ILE A 109 1.48 -7.25 2.41
C ILE A 109 0.52 -7.91 3.40
N LEU A 110 -0.31 -8.85 2.92
CA LEU A 110 -1.29 -9.53 3.76
C LEU A 110 -0.61 -10.46 4.78
N THR A 111 0.47 -11.15 4.39
CA THR A 111 1.30 -11.91 5.32
C THR A 111 1.93 -11.01 6.38
N ALA A 112 2.44 -9.83 6.02
CA ALA A 112 3.02 -8.90 6.96
C ALA A 112 1.99 -8.35 7.96
N ILE A 113 0.78 -8.00 7.49
CA ILE A 113 -0.30 -7.54 8.37
C ILE A 113 -0.74 -8.66 9.31
N LEU A 114 -0.91 -9.89 8.80
CA LEU A 114 -1.26 -11.04 9.63
C LEU A 114 -0.21 -11.29 10.71
N PHE A 115 1.07 -11.28 10.35
CA PHE A 115 2.19 -11.40 11.30
C PHE A 115 2.11 -10.36 12.42
N LEU A 116 1.81 -9.09 12.07
CA LEU A 116 1.67 -8.01 13.04
C LEU A 116 0.40 -8.18 13.90
N GLN A 117 -0.74 -8.51 13.31
CA GLN A 117 -1.99 -8.77 14.02
C GLN A 117 -1.85 -9.92 15.00
N ASP A 118 -1.18 -10.99 14.60
CA ASP A 118 -0.93 -12.15 15.45
C ASP A 118 0.00 -11.83 16.60
N LYS A 119 1.04 -11.02 16.37
CA LYS A 119 2.02 -10.68 17.38
C LYS A 119 1.53 -9.63 18.37
N TYR A 120 0.81 -8.61 17.89
CA TYR A 120 0.46 -7.42 18.67
C TYR A 120 -1.04 -7.31 19.00
N LYS A 121 -1.86 -8.21 18.46
CA LYS A 121 -3.29 -8.37 18.79
C LYS A 121 -4.10 -7.06 18.69
N PHE A 122 -3.83 -6.26 17.66
CA PHE A 122 -4.58 -5.01 17.42
C PHE A 122 -5.83 -5.19 16.57
N GLY A 123 -6.02 -6.36 15.94
CA GLY A 123 -7.17 -6.65 15.09
C GLY A 123 -7.35 -5.63 13.97
N ASP A 124 -8.57 -5.14 13.82
CA ASP A 124 -8.95 -4.07 12.88
C ASP A 124 -8.33 -2.68 13.18
N ARG A 125 -7.81 -2.44 14.40
CA ARG A 125 -7.42 -1.11 14.89
C ARG A 125 -6.10 -0.59 14.33
N TYR A 126 -6.06 -0.44 13.02
CA TYR A 126 -4.94 0.11 12.29
C TYR A 126 -5.41 0.98 11.12
N ILE A 127 -4.51 1.88 10.72
CA ILE A 127 -4.64 2.69 9.51
C ILE A 127 -3.60 2.18 8.52
N LEU A 128 -4.03 1.88 7.30
CA LEU A 128 -3.11 1.62 6.18
C LEU A 128 -2.77 2.91 5.47
N ILE A 129 -1.49 3.14 5.23
CA ILE A 129 -0.97 4.31 4.53
C ILE A 129 -0.18 3.80 3.34
N GLY A 130 -0.64 4.09 2.13
CA GLY A 130 0.02 3.67 0.90
C GLY A 130 0.45 4.87 0.07
N HIS A 131 1.67 4.84 -0.44
CA HIS A 131 2.17 5.84 -1.39
C HIS A 131 2.26 5.25 -2.80
N SER A 132 1.82 5.97 -3.83
CA SER A 132 1.91 5.53 -5.23
C SER A 132 1.31 4.13 -5.44
N CYS A 133 2.07 3.15 -5.95
CA CYS A 133 1.64 1.76 -6.05
C CYS A 133 1.33 1.10 -4.69
N GLY A 134 1.92 1.59 -3.60
CA GLY A 134 1.57 1.18 -2.24
C GLY A 134 0.15 1.60 -1.85
N ALA A 135 -0.40 2.66 -2.44
CA ALA A 135 -1.82 3.01 -2.28
C ALA A 135 -2.72 1.98 -2.96
N THR A 136 -2.33 1.46 -4.13
CA THR A 136 -3.01 0.32 -4.79
C THR A 136 -3.08 -0.86 -3.84
N LEU A 137 -1.93 -1.26 -3.27
CA LEU A 137 -1.82 -2.38 -2.35
C LEU A 137 -2.67 -2.16 -1.08
N ALA A 138 -2.65 -0.94 -0.51
CA ALA A 138 -3.44 -0.61 0.68
C ALA A 138 -4.95 -0.80 0.44
N PHE A 139 -5.48 -0.35 -0.70
CA PHE A 139 -6.88 -0.57 -1.04
C PHE A 139 -7.17 -2.03 -1.39
N GLN A 140 -6.25 -2.75 -2.03
CA GLN A 140 -6.40 -4.18 -2.25
C GLN A 140 -6.53 -4.99 -0.94
N VAL A 141 -5.94 -4.53 0.18
CA VAL A 141 -6.16 -5.16 1.49
C VAL A 141 -7.61 -5.02 1.95
N ALA A 142 -8.21 -3.83 1.80
CA ALA A 142 -9.60 -3.60 2.20
C ALA A 142 -10.64 -4.14 1.23
N LYS A 143 -10.25 -4.46 -0.02
CA LYS A 143 -11.10 -5.14 -0.98
C LYS A 143 -11.39 -6.56 -0.46
N LYS A 144 -12.48 -6.73 0.32
CA LYS A 144 -12.91 -8.01 0.93
C LYS A 144 -12.80 -9.16 -0.05
N ARG A 145 -12.13 -10.22 0.41
CA ARG A 145 -11.74 -11.38 -0.39
C ARG A 145 -12.93 -12.16 -0.93
N TYR A 146 -13.30 -11.84 -2.16
CA TYR A 146 -13.58 -12.85 -3.18
C TYR A 146 -12.76 -12.51 -4.42
N TRP A 147 -11.47 -12.84 -4.44
CA TRP A 147 -10.74 -13.01 -5.72
C TRP A 147 -11.14 -14.34 -6.35
N GLY A 148 -12.43 -14.43 -6.69
CA GLY A 148 -13.02 -15.55 -7.41
C GLY A 148 -14.29 -16.12 -6.77
N LYS A 149 -15.44 -15.87 -7.41
CA LYS A 149 -16.35 -16.98 -7.78
C LYS A 149 -15.86 -17.70 -9.06
N GLN A 150 -14.64 -17.39 -9.51
CA GLN A 150 -14.06 -17.84 -10.78
C GLN A 150 -12.59 -18.33 -10.68
N TYR A 151 -11.99 -18.45 -9.49
CA TYR A 151 -10.60 -18.91 -9.36
C TYR A 151 -10.41 -19.97 -8.28
N GLU A 152 -9.41 -20.83 -8.47
CA GLU A 152 -8.94 -21.81 -7.51
C GLU A 152 -8.42 -21.11 -6.22
N SER A 153 -8.54 -21.78 -5.07
CA SER A 153 -8.04 -21.24 -3.79
C SER A 153 -6.56 -20.88 -3.91
N THR A 154 -6.19 -19.65 -3.54
CA THR A 154 -4.80 -19.22 -3.41
C THR A 154 -4.44 -19.13 -1.94
N GLU A 155 -3.17 -19.32 -1.56
CA GLU A 155 -2.72 -19.14 -0.16
C GLU A 155 -3.10 -17.76 0.38
N ALA A 156 -3.11 -16.74 -0.49
CA ALA A 156 -3.60 -15.43 -0.17
C ALA A 156 -5.06 -15.50 0.35
N LEU A 157 -5.98 -16.14 -0.38
CA LEU A 157 -7.40 -16.26 0.01
C LEU A 157 -7.63 -16.89 1.40
N GLU A 158 -6.67 -17.66 1.92
CA GLU A 158 -6.72 -18.28 3.25
C GLU A 158 -6.26 -17.36 4.39
N LEU A 159 -5.58 -16.24 4.08
CA LEU A 159 -5.08 -15.32 5.10
C LEU A 159 -6.24 -14.49 5.68
N ASN A 160 -6.63 -14.82 6.91
CA ASN A 160 -7.70 -14.19 7.66
C ASN A 160 -7.25 -12.85 8.32
N VAL A 161 -6.80 -11.90 7.49
CA VAL A 161 -6.43 -10.55 7.94
C VAL A 161 -7.69 -9.75 8.26
N GLU A 162 -7.76 -9.18 9.47
CA GLU A 162 -8.84 -8.22 9.80
C GLU A 162 -8.62 -6.92 9.02
N PRO A 163 -9.65 -6.34 8.37
CA PRO A 163 -9.49 -5.14 7.53
C PRO A 163 -9.14 -3.89 8.36
N PRO A 164 -8.53 -2.86 7.74
CA PRO A 164 -8.16 -1.63 8.43
C PRO A 164 -9.39 -0.81 8.83
N LEU A 165 -9.26 0.02 9.88
CA LEU A 165 -10.26 1.05 10.20
C LEU A 165 -10.26 2.20 9.20
N ALA A 166 -9.09 2.54 8.65
CA ALA A 166 -8.97 3.62 7.68
C ALA A 166 -7.83 3.38 6.69
N ILE A 167 -7.94 3.98 5.51
CA ILE A 167 -6.91 3.96 4.47
C ILE A 167 -6.55 5.39 4.09
N ILE A 168 -5.27 5.68 4.00
CA ILE A 168 -4.73 6.92 3.45
C ILE A 168 -3.93 6.57 2.20
N GLY A 169 -4.45 6.92 1.03
CA GLY A 169 -3.75 6.80 -0.25
C GLY A 169 -3.11 8.13 -0.63
N VAL A 170 -1.79 8.13 -0.82
CA VAL A 170 -1.00 9.32 -1.19
C VAL A 170 -0.46 9.13 -2.60
N GLU A 171 -0.78 10.04 -3.51
CA GLU A 171 -0.31 10.02 -4.92
C GLU A 171 -0.55 8.68 -5.61
N GLY A 172 -1.70 8.06 -5.31
CA GLY A 172 -1.93 6.65 -5.60
C GLY A 172 -2.29 6.34 -7.06
N ILE A 173 -1.93 5.12 -7.47
CA ILE A 173 -2.42 4.51 -8.72
C ILE A 173 -3.60 3.60 -8.34
N TYR A 174 -4.78 3.81 -8.92
CA TYR A 174 -6.01 3.12 -8.51
C TYR A 174 -6.68 2.34 -9.66
N ASP A 175 -6.50 2.81 -10.89
CA ASP A 175 -6.99 2.20 -12.12
C ASP A 175 -5.82 1.97 -13.09
N LEU A 176 -5.33 0.73 -13.13
CA LEU A 176 -4.18 0.34 -13.93
C LEU A 176 -4.46 0.43 -15.43
N SER A 177 -5.68 0.12 -15.86
CA SER A 177 -6.03 0.13 -17.29
C SER A 177 -6.04 1.56 -17.81
N THR A 178 -6.74 2.46 -17.10
CA THR A 178 -6.78 3.89 -17.44
C THR A 178 -5.40 4.52 -17.32
N PHE A 179 -4.58 4.09 -16.35
CA PHE A 179 -3.22 4.57 -16.18
C PHE A 179 -2.32 4.22 -17.39
N VAL A 180 -2.32 2.97 -17.83
CA VAL A 180 -1.54 2.54 -19.00
C VAL A 180 -2.03 3.20 -20.29
N GLU A 181 -3.34 3.40 -20.44
CA GLU A 181 -3.92 4.11 -21.58
C GLU A 181 -3.50 5.60 -21.60
N GLU A 182 -3.55 6.27 -20.44
CA GLU A 182 -3.18 7.69 -20.32
C GLU A 182 -1.72 7.94 -20.67
N TYR A 183 -0.82 7.06 -20.25
CA TYR A 183 0.61 7.17 -20.51
C TYR A 183 1.09 6.26 -21.66
N ALA A 184 0.24 6.00 -22.65
CA ALA A 184 0.54 5.09 -23.75
C ALA A 184 1.79 5.49 -24.57
N ASP A 185 2.10 6.78 -24.63
CA ASP A 185 3.28 7.33 -25.33
C ASP A 185 4.59 7.19 -24.52
N GLU A 186 4.51 6.73 -23.28
CA GLU A 186 5.63 6.59 -22.35
C GLU A 186 5.84 5.11 -21.98
N PRO A 187 6.72 4.37 -22.72
CA PRO A 187 6.87 2.91 -22.57
C PRO A 187 7.21 2.44 -21.15
N PHE A 188 7.80 3.31 -20.34
CA PHE A 188 8.12 3.04 -18.94
C PHE A 188 6.88 2.63 -18.13
N TYR A 189 5.76 3.34 -18.28
CA TYR A 189 4.55 3.09 -17.49
C TYR A 189 3.89 1.77 -17.82
N ARG A 190 3.71 1.47 -19.11
CA ARG A 190 3.26 0.13 -19.54
C ARG A 190 4.25 -0.94 -19.08
N GLY A 191 5.55 -0.67 -19.15
CA GLY A 191 6.61 -1.60 -18.78
C GLY A 191 6.49 -2.11 -17.35
N PHE A 192 6.39 -1.22 -16.35
CA PHE A 192 6.29 -1.66 -14.96
C PHE A 192 4.94 -2.35 -14.65
N VAL A 193 3.85 -1.94 -15.30
CA VAL A 193 2.55 -2.63 -15.14
C VAL A 193 2.63 -4.04 -15.73
N GLU A 194 3.23 -4.21 -16.91
CA GLU A 194 3.43 -5.53 -17.51
C GLU A 194 4.39 -6.42 -16.69
N HIS A 195 5.43 -5.84 -16.10
CA HIS A 195 6.34 -6.58 -15.22
C HIS A 195 5.64 -7.06 -13.95
N ALA A 196 4.75 -6.26 -13.38
CA ALA A 196 4.04 -6.58 -12.15
C ALA A 196 2.80 -7.47 -12.37
N PHE A 197 1.98 -7.20 -13.38
CA PHE A 197 0.66 -7.83 -13.55
C PHE A 197 0.58 -8.72 -14.81
N GLY A 198 1.64 -8.78 -15.62
CA GLY A 198 1.59 -9.44 -16.93
C GLY A 198 0.88 -8.58 -17.98
N ARG A 199 0.67 -9.16 -19.17
CA ARG A 199 0.10 -8.45 -20.34
C ARG A 199 -1.41 -8.55 -20.47
N ASP A 200 -2.05 -9.31 -19.60
CA ASP A 200 -3.48 -9.52 -19.65
C ASP A 200 -4.20 -8.34 -18.97
N GLU A 201 -4.87 -7.50 -19.76
CA GLU A 201 -5.60 -6.34 -19.25
C GLU A 201 -6.77 -6.73 -18.33
N ALA A 202 -7.27 -7.97 -18.41
CA ALA A 202 -8.25 -8.47 -17.46
C ALA A 202 -7.66 -8.52 -16.03
N VAL A 203 -6.38 -8.91 -15.90
CA VAL A 203 -5.66 -8.90 -14.61
C VAL A 203 -5.47 -7.46 -14.11
N TRP A 204 -5.23 -6.50 -15.01
CA TRP A 204 -5.10 -5.09 -14.64
C TRP A 204 -6.42 -4.53 -14.08
N LYS A 205 -7.53 -4.86 -14.74
CA LYS A 205 -8.87 -4.51 -14.27
C LYS A 205 -9.18 -5.14 -12.92
N GLU A 206 -8.84 -6.41 -12.73
CA GLU A 206 -9.05 -7.11 -11.46
C GLU A 206 -8.21 -6.51 -10.32
N ALA A 207 -6.94 -6.21 -10.59
CA ALA A 207 -6.04 -5.61 -9.61
C ALA A 207 -6.40 -4.14 -9.30
N SER A 208 -7.11 -3.47 -10.19
CA SER A 208 -7.61 -2.11 -9.96
C SER A 208 -8.64 -2.05 -8.83
N VAL A 209 -8.72 -0.88 -8.21
CA VAL A 209 -9.48 -0.63 -6.96
C VAL A 209 -10.61 0.39 -7.17
N VAL A 210 -10.91 0.74 -8.43
CA VAL A 210 -11.96 1.70 -8.79
C VAL A 210 -13.30 1.07 -9.18
N ASP A 211 -13.31 -0.19 -9.60
CA ASP A 211 -14.53 -0.94 -9.96
C ASP A 211 -14.94 -1.88 -8.81
N VAL A 212 -14.99 -1.34 -7.59
CA VAL A 212 -15.28 -2.10 -6.36
C VAL A 212 -16.50 -1.52 -5.68
N ASP A 213 -17.43 -2.39 -5.26
CA ASP A 213 -18.51 -2.00 -4.35
C ASP A 213 -17.94 -1.85 -2.94
N TRP A 214 -17.47 -0.65 -2.63
CA TRP A 214 -16.78 -0.33 -1.38
C TRP A 214 -17.69 -0.36 -0.15
N GLU A 215 -19.01 -0.29 -0.32
CA GLU A 215 -19.96 -0.40 0.78
C GLU A 215 -20.06 -1.86 1.26
N ASP A 216 -20.10 -2.82 0.34
CA ASP A 216 -20.09 -4.26 0.66
C ASP A 216 -18.67 -4.80 0.96
N CYS A 217 -17.67 -4.27 0.24
CA CYS A 217 -16.30 -4.77 0.34
C CYS A 217 -15.54 -4.26 1.58
N TRP A 218 -15.92 -3.13 2.17
CA TRP A 218 -15.20 -2.59 3.33
C TRP A 218 -16.18 -1.99 4.35
N THR A 219 -17.05 -2.86 4.87
CA THR A 219 -18.16 -2.54 5.79
C THR A 219 -17.68 -1.96 7.12
N GLU A 220 -16.59 -2.50 7.68
CA GLU A 220 -16.00 -2.04 8.94
C GLU A 220 -15.13 -0.78 8.77
N GLY A 221 -14.86 -0.39 7.52
CA GLY A 221 -14.06 0.76 7.16
C GLY A 221 -14.71 2.07 7.52
N ARG A 222 -14.01 2.88 8.33
CA ARG A 222 -14.53 4.17 8.82
C ARG A 222 -14.13 5.35 7.95
N GLU A 223 -12.93 5.34 7.37
CA GLU A 223 -12.47 6.48 6.59
C GLU A 223 -11.48 6.13 5.46
N ALA A 224 -11.76 6.60 4.24
CA ALA A 224 -10.77 6.68 3.16
C ALA A 224 -10.31 8.13 2.95
N VAL A 225 -9.01 8.37 3.02
CA VAL A 225 -8.40 9.67 2.70
C VAL A 225 -7.56 9.53 1.43
N ILE A 226 -7.88 10.32 0.42
CA ILE A 226 -7.10 10.43 -0.82
C ILE A 226 -6.35 11.75 -0.81
N VAL A 227 -5.02 11.68 -0.88
CA VAL A 227 -4.13 12.84 -0.89
C VAL A 227 -3.38 12.87 -2.21
N HIS A 228 -3.46 13.99 -2.93
CA HIS A 228 -2.78 14.17 -4.21
C HIS A 228 -2.19 15.57 -4.32
N SER A 229 -1.00 15.70 -4.90
CA SER A 229 -0.37 17.00 -5.19
C SER A 229 -0.70 17.43 -6.62
N ASP A 230 -1.02 18.71 -6.84
CA ASP A 230 -1.16 19.25 -8.20
C ASP A 230 0.17 19.36 -8.96
N ALA A 231 1.29 19.23 -8.25
CA ALA A 231 2.64 19.23 -8.80
C ALA A 231 3.14 17.81 -9.15
N ASP A 232 2.36 16.76 -8.89
CA ASP A 232 2.71 15.39 -9.26
C ASP A 232 2.76 15.26 -10.80
N LYS A 233 3.92 14.82 -11.30
CA LYS A 233 4.19 14.64 -12.73
C LYS A 233 4.11 13.18 -13.16
N LEU A 234 4.05 12.26 -12.22
CA LEU A 234 4.08 10.81 -12.43
C LEU A 234 2.67 10.22 -12.41
N VAL A 235 1.76 10.81 -11.64
CA VAL A 235 0.37 10.37 -11.54
C VAL A 235 -0.58 11.54 -11.72
N SER A 236 -1.41 11.47 -12.76
CA SER A 236 -2.41 12.50 -13.07
C SER A 236 -3.55 12.52 -12.04
N LEU A 237 -4.26 13.66 -11.96
CA LEU A 237 -5.47 13.80 -11.15
C LEU A 237 -6.61 12.84 -11.54
N LYS A 238 -6.56 12.20 -12.71
CA LYS A 238 -7.59 11.22 -13.09
C LYS A 238 -7.63 10.02 -12.15
N GLN A 239 -6.49 9.62 -11.59
CA GLN A 239 -6.41 8.51 -10.65
C GLN A 239 -7.16 8.79 -9.33
N PRO A 240 -6.83 9.84 -8.56
CA PRO A 240 -7.57 10.16 -7.34
C PRO A 240 -9.04 10.53 -7.62
N GLU A 241 -9.37 11.15 -8.75
CA GLU A 241 -10.78 11.43 -9.13
C GLU A 241 -11.59 10.15 -9.36
N ARG A 242 -11.02 9.17 -10.08
CA ARG A 242 -11.67 7.86 -10.29
C ARG A 242 -11.83 7.12 -8.97
N MET A 243 -10.81 7.13 -8.11
CA MET A 243 -10.90 6.50 -6.80
C MET A 243 -11.93 7.18 -5.90
N TRP A 244 -11.97 8.51 -5.90
CA TRP A 244 -12.97 9.28 -5.17
C TRP A 244 -14.39 8.92 -5.59
N LYS A 245 -14.63 8.83 -6.91
CA LYS A 245 -15.91 8.40 -7.47
C LYS A 245 -16.24 6.96 -7.07
N ALA A 246 -15.27 6.06 -7.15
CA ALA A 246 -15.42 4.64 -6.79
C ALA A 246 -15.85 4.45 -5.34
N LEU A 247 -15.28 5.21 -4.41
CA LEU A 247 -15.64 5.16 -2.99
C LEU A 247 -17.11 5.51 -2.72
N GLY A 248 -17.82 6.09 -3.69
CA GLY A 248 -19.26 6.36 -3.61
C GLY A 248 -19.61 7.28 -2.45
N ASP A 249 -20.89 7.43 -2.12
CA ASP A 249 -21.32 8.33 -1.04
C ASP A 249 -21.15 7.73 0.36
N ARG A 250 -20.26 6.74 0.52
CA ARG A 250 -19.95 6.16 1.82
C ARG A 250 -19.62 7.27 2.83
N GLY A 251 -20.19 7.15 4.03
CA GLY A 251 -19.76 7.99 5.14
C GLY A 251 -18.26 7.82 5.39
N GLY A 252 -17.56 8.91 5.69
CA GLY A 252 -16.12 8.86 5.95
C GLY A 252 -15.27 8.71 4.67
N ARG A 253 -15.32 9.68 3.79
CA ARG A 253 -14.29 9.86 2.76
C ARG A 253 -13.84 11.31 2.71
N THR A 254 -12.54 11.51 2.54
CA THR A 254 -11.92 12.83 2.43
C THR A 254 -10.97 12.84 1.23
N MET A 255 -11.15 13.77 0.29
CA MET A 255 -10.16 14.02 -0.76
C MET A 255 -9.47 15.36 -0.48
N ARG A 256 -8.14 15.35 -0.50
CA ARG A 256 -7.30 16.54 -0.36
C ARG A 256 -6.41 16.63 -1.59
N VAL A 257 -6.65 17.67 -2.39
CA VAL A 257 -5.72 18.08 -3.42
C VAL A 257 -4.88 19.22 -2.83
N GLN A 258 -3.59 18.97 -2.65
CA GLN A 258 -2.67 19.98 -2.17
C GLN A 258 -2.10 20.72 -3.37
N SER A 259 -2.42 22.01 -3.46
CA SER A 259 -1.70 22.90 -4.37
C SER A 259 -0.38 23.27 -3.75
N ASP A 260 0.74 23.06 -4.45
CA ASP A 260 2.00 23.60 -3.99
C ASP A 260 1.89 25.14 -3.97
N ALA A 261 1.96 25.72 -2.77
CA ALA A 261 2.13 27.15 -2.64
C ALA A 261 3.43 27.51 -3.36
N ARG A 262 3.30 28.17 -4.53
CA ARG A 262 4.45 28.81 -5.17
C ARG A 262 5.18 29.59 -4.09
N GLY A 263 6.47 29.29 -3.93
CA GLY A 263 7.30 29.75 -2.83
C GLY A 263 7.05 31.20 -2.43
N SER A 264 7.03 31.41 -1.12
CA SER A 264 7.27 32.70 -0.46
C SER A 264 8.41 33.48 -1.11
#